data_AF-G1PNN8-F1
#
_entry.id   AF-G1PNN8-F1
#
_cell.length_a   1.000
_cell.length_b   1.000
_cell.length_c   1.000
_cell.angle_alpha   90.00
_cell.angle_beta   90.00
_cell.angle_gamma   90.00
#
_symmetry.space_group_name_H-M   'P 1'
#
loop_
_entity.id
_entity.type
_entity.pdbx_description
1 polymer ?
#
loop_
_entity_poly.entity_id
_entity_poly.type
_entity_poly.pdbx_seq_one_letter_code
_entity_poly.pdbx_strand_id
1 'polypeptide(L)'
;SRNFYYITMLRDPVSRYLSEWKHVQRGATWKTSLHMCDGRSPTPDELPTCYPGDDWSGVSLREFMDCTYNLANNRQVRMLADLSLVGCYNLTFMNESERNTILLQSAKNNLKNMAFFGLTEFQRKTQFLFERTFNLKFISPFTQFNITRASNVEINDGARQRIEELNFLDMQLYEYAKDLFQQRYHHTKQLEHQRDRQKRREERRLQRESRSHRWPKEDGNTEGAVTEDYNSQVVRW
;
A
#
# COMPACT_ATOMS: atom_id res chain seq x y z
N SER A 1 6.02 25.95 11.08
CA SER A 1 4.91 25.21 10.44
C SER A 1 5.05 23.73 10.76
N ARG A 2 3.94 22.99 10.92
CA ARG A 2 3.97 21.54 11.24
C ARG A 2 3.76 20.75 9.95
N ASN A 3 4.62 19.77 9.68
CA ASN A 3 4.51 18.91 8.51
C ASN A 3 3.66 17.69 8.85
N PHE A 4 2.63 17.44 8.04
CA PHE A 4 1.78 16.26 8.16
C PHE A 4 1.97 15.36 6.93
N TYR A 5 2.35 14.10 7.16
CA TYR A 5 2.58 13.12 6.11
C TYR A 5 1.46 12.08 6.14
N TYR A 6 0.46 12.27 5.29
CA TYR A 6 -0.67 11.34 5.18
C TYR A 6 -0.22 10.05 4.48
N ILE A 7 -0.66 8.92 5.03
CA ILE A 7 -0.45 7.59 4.48
C ILE A 7 -1.74 6.77 4.49
N THR A 8 -1.87 5.80 3.58
CA THR A 8 -3.02 4.89 3.56
C THR A 8 -2.68 3.52 2.98
N MET A 9 -3.63 2.58 3.07
CA MET A 9 -3.59 1.27 2.45
C MET A 9 -4.86 1.06 1.62
N LEU A 10 -4.70 0.53 0.41
CA LEU A 10 -5.81 0.12 -0.46
C LEU A 10 -5.85 -1.39 -0.64
N ARG A 11 -7.00 -1.86 -1.10
CA ARG A 11 -7.25 -3.27 -1.41
C ARG A 11 -8.17 -3.35 -2.63
N ASP A 12 -8.02 -4.43 -3.37
CA ASP A 12 -8.94 -4.84 -4.42
C ASP A 12 -10.40 -4.69 -3.94
N PRO A 13 -11.26 -3.94 -4.66
CA PRO A 13 -12.57 -3.56 -4.16
C PRO A 13 -13.49 -4.73 -3.85
N VAL A 14 -13.48 -5.79 -4.67
CA VAL A 14 -14.28 -7.00 -4.42
C VAL A 14 -13.82 -7.67 -3.14
N SER A 15 -12.52 -7.90 -3.00
CA SER A 15 -11.93 -8.51 -1.81
C SER A 15 -12.17 -7.68 -0.54
N ARG A 16 -12.08 -6.34 -0.66
CA ARG A 16 -12.35 -5.38 0.41
C ARG A 16 -13.82 -5.42 0.82
N TYR A 17 -14.73 -5.38 -0.14
CA TYR A 17 -16.17 -5.40 0.09
C TYR A 17 -16.62 -6.69 0.79
N LEU A 18 -16.18 -7.85 0.32
CA LEU A 18 -16.46 -9.14 0.95
C LEU A 18 -15.89 -9.23 2.38
N SER A 19 -14.69 -8.69 2.58
CA SER A 19 -14.07 -8.63 3.91
C SER A 19 -14.87 -7.78 4.88
N GLU A 20 -15.45 -6.68 4.40
CA GLU A 20 -16.32 -5.80 5.18
C GLU A 20 -17.65 -6.46 5.48
N TRP A 21 -18.31 -7.05 4.48
CA TRP A 21 -19.52 -7.84 4.68
C TRP A 21 -19.34 -8.90 5.77
N LYS A 22 -18.25 -9.70 5.72
CA LYS A 22 -17.94 -10.68 6.77
C LYS A 22 -17.66 -10.05 8.13
N HIS A 23 -17.27 -8.78 8.19
CA HIS A 23 -17.11 -8.04 9.44
C HIS A 23 -18.45 -7.57 10.01
N VAL A 24 -19.30 -7.05 9.13
CA VAL A 24 -20.64 -6.59 9.49
C VAL A 24 -21.52 -7.77 9.92
N GLN A 25 -21.43 -8.90 9.21
CA GLN A 25 -22.12 -10.15 9.54
C GLN A 25 -21.83 -10.66 10.97
N ARG A 26 -20.69 -10.26 11.57
CA ARG A 26 -20.30 -10.60 12.95
C ARG A 26 -20.42 -9.43 13.94
N GLY A 27 -21.18 -8.39 13.59
CA GLY A 27 -21.57 -7.30 14.50
C GLY A 27 -20.82 -5.97 14.32
N ALA A 28 -19.94 -5.82 13.31
CA ALA A 28 -19.31 -4.52 13.07
C ALA A 28 -20.29 -3.52 12.44
N THR A 29 -20.34 -2.32 13.00
CA THR A 29 -21.18 -1.22 12.50
C THR A 29 -20.40 0.06 12.21
N TRP A 30 -19.35 0.33 13.01
CA TRP A 30 -18.68 1.62 13.07
C TRP A 30 -19.64 2.80 13.31
N LYS A 31 -20.78 2.55 14.00
CA LYS A 31 -21.87 3.52 14.21
C LYS A 31 -21.49 4.79 14.97
N THR A 32 -20.33 4.81 15.64
CA THR A 32 -19.78 5.98 16.33
C THR A 32 -18.94 6.89 15.43
N SER A 33 -18.83 6.57 14.13
CA SER A 33 -18.13 7.40 13.15
C SER A 33 -18.82 8.74 12.99
N LEU A 34 -18.08 9.85 13.13
CA LEU A 34 -18.67 11.19 13.11
C LEU A 34 -19.10 11.66 11.72
N HIS A 35 -18.46 11.15 10.67
CA HIS A 35 -18.72 11.57 9.29
C HIS A 35 -18.67 13.10 9.08
N MET A 36 -17.74 13.77 9.76
CA MET A 36 -17.61 15.23 9.70
C MET A 36 -17.31 15.72 8.29
N CYS A 37 -18.12 16.64 7.80
CA CYS A 37 -17.93 17.37 6.56
C CYS A 37 -18.55 18.77 6.72
N ASP A 38 -17.85 19.80 6.24
CA ASP A 38 -18.23 21.21 6.42
C ASP A 38 -18.63 21.59 7.86
N GLY A 39 -17.90 21.05 8.83
CA GLY A 39 -18.06 21.40 10.24
C GLY A 39 -19.23 20.72 10.96
N ARG A 40 -19.94 19.77 10.34
CA ARG A 40 -21.03 19.02 11.00
C ARG A 40 -21.06 17.53 10.62
N SER A 41 -21.78 16.74 11.42
CA SER A 41 -22.16 15.36 11.08
C SER A 41 -23.41 15.34 10.17
N PRO A 42 -23.58 14.30 9.33
CA PRO A 42 -24.79 14.11 8.54
C PRO A 42 -25.98 13.79 9.44
N THR A 43 -27.16 14.20 8.99
CA THR A 43 -28.44 13.81 9.60
C THR A 43 -28.80 12.36 9.26
N PRO A 44 -29.73 11.71 9.99
CA PRO A 44 -30.24 10.39 9.63
C PRO A 44 -30.90 10.35 8.24
N ASP A 45 -31.44 11.47 7.75
CA ASP A 45 -32.03 11.57 6.41
C ASP A 45 -30.95 11.63 5.30
N GLU A 46 -29.82 12.29 5.58
CA GLU A 46 -28.67 12.33 4.67
C GLU A 46 -27.87 11.01 4.67
N LEU A 47 -27.90 10.29 5.78
CA LEU A 47 -27.20 9.02 5.93
C LEU A 47 -28.03 7.98 6.71
N PRO A 48 -29.02 7.34 6.05
CA PRO A 48 -29.85 6.30 6.68
C PRO A 48 -29.05 5.04 7.04
N THR A 49 -29.49 4.31 8.06
CA THR A 49 -28.91 3.01 8.43
C THR A 49 -29.49 1.87 7.56
N CYS A 50 -28.67 0.87 7.26
CA CYS A 50 -29.11 -0.33 6.53
C CYS A 50 -29.76 -1.40 7.41
N TYR A 51 -29.73 -1.23 8.73
CA TYR A 51 -30.20 -2.22 9.69
C TYR A 51 -31.09 -1.58 10.75
N PRO A 52 -32.13 -2.29 11.20
CA PRO A 52 -32.87 -1.91 12.39
C PRO A 52 -32.10 -2.30 13.65
N GLY A 53 -32.25 -1.53 14.73
CA GLY A 53 -31.68 -1.86 16.04
C GLY A 53 -30.18 -1.59 16.17
N ASP A 54 -29.46 -2.48 16.88
CA ASP A 54 -28.11 -2.22 17.36
C ASP A 54 -26.99 -2.46 16.36
N ASP A 55 -27.13 -3.49 15.52
CA ASP A 55 -26.17 -3.90 14.50
C ASP A 55 -26.81 -4.65 13.32
N TRP A 56 -25.97 -5.10 12.39
CA TRP A 56 -26.38 -5.87 11.20
C TRP A 56 -25.83 -7.31 11.24
N SER A 57 -25.76 -7.89 12.43
CA SER A 57 -25.29 -9.27 12.64
C SER A 57 -26.14 -10.27 11.85
N GLY A 58 -25.50 -11.28 11.28
CA GLY A 58 -26.17 -12.33 10.50
C GLY A 58 -26.55 -11.94 9.07
N VAL A 59 -26.38 -10.68 8.65
CA VAL A 59 -26.75 -10.22 7.29
C VAL A 59 -26.19 -11.12 6.19
N SER A 60 -27.05 -11.51 5.24
CA SER A 60 -26.64 -12.25 4.05
C SER A 60 -25.89 -11.35 3.07
N LEU A 61 -25.10 -11.94 2.14
CA LEU A 61 -24.42 -11.14 1.12
C LEU A 61 -25.44 -10.38 0.24
N ARG A 62 -26.59 -10.99 -0.04
CA ARG A 62 -27.66 -10.39 -0.83
C ARG A 62 -28.22 -9.14 -0.14
N GLU A 63 -28.66 -9.26 1.10
CA GLU A 63 -29.19 -8.11 1.87
C GLU A 63 -28.13 -7.00 2.03
N PHE A 64 -26.85 -7.39 2.19
CA PHE A 64 -25.75 -6.44 2.27
C PHE A 64 -25.57 -5.65 0.96
N MET A 65 -25.75 -6.28 -0.20
CA MET A 65 -25.69 -5.64 -1.52
C MET A 65 -26.96 -4.85 -1.86
N ASP A 66 -28.11 -5.22 -1.32
CA ASP A 66 -29.40 -4.63 -1.65
C ASP A 66 -29.65 -3.28 -0.94
N CYS A 67 -28.93 -2.96 0.15
CA CYS A 67 -29.02 -1.66 0.79
C CYS A 67 -28.31 -0.55 -0.01
N THR A 68 -29.07 0.41 -0.54
CA THR A 68 -28.57 1.55 -1.32
C THR A 68 -27.67 2.50 -0.51
N TYR A 69 -27.91 2.63 0.80
CA TYR A 69 -27.16 3.50 1.71
C TYR A 69 -25.92 2.82 2.32
N ASN A 70 -25.57 1.60 1.87
CA ASN A 70 -24.46 0.85 2.46
C ASN A 70 -23.13 1.59 2.24
N LEU A 71 -22.52 2.05 3.35
CA LEU A 71 -21.23 2.72 3.36
C LEU A 71 -20.07 1.83 2.87
N ALA A 72 -20.28 0.52 2.69
CA ALA A 72 -19.34 -0.34 2.00
C ALA A 72 -19.19 0.04 0.52
N ASN A 73 -20.23 0.56 -0.13
CA ASN A 73 -20.21 0.95 -1.54
C ASN A 73 -19.23 2.11 -1.75
N ASN A 74 -18.30 1.95 -2.70
CA ASN A 74 -17.29 2.96 -3.07
C ASN A 74 -16.56 3.57 -1.85
N ARG A 75 -16.28 2.75 -0.83
CA ARG A 75 -15.71 3.22 0.45
C ARG A 75 -14.36 3.88 0.25
N GLN A 76 -13.47 3.32 -0.58
CA GLN A 76 -12.12 3.87 -0.73
C GLN A 76 -12.16 5.24 -1.39
N VAL A 77 -12.96 5.42 -2.44
CA VAL A 77 -13.17 6.71 -3.09
C VAL A 77 -13.79 7.70 -2.11
N ARG A 78 -14.88 7.34 -1.43
CA ARG A 78 -15.56 8.25 -0.49
C ARG A 78 -14.65 8.69 0.66
N MET A 79 -13.80 7.81 1.17
CA MET A 79 -12.90 8.12 2.29
C MET A 79 -11.62 8.86 1.88
N LEU A 80 -11.28 8.88 0.59
CA LEU A 80 -10.11 9.59 0.07
C LEU A 80 -10.45 10.90 -0.62
N ALA A 81 -11.69 11.06 -1.10
CA ALA A 81 -12.16 12.29 -1.70
C ALA A 81 -12.41 13.38 -0.65
N ASP A 82 -12.28 14.62 -1.09
CA ASP A 82 -12.88 15.77 -0.42
C ASP A 82 -14.39 15.79 -0.71
N LEU A 83 -15.19 15.51 0.31
CA LEU A 83 -16.64 15.43 0.19
C LEU A 83 -17.32 16.80 0.13
N SER A 84 -16.65 17.89 0.55
CA SER A 84 -17.21 19.24 0.46
C SER A 84 -17.50 19.64 -0.99
N LEU A 85 -16.70 19.12 -1.94
CA LEU A 85 -16.84 19.33 -3.38
C LEU A 85 -18.17 18.84 -3.96
N VAL A 86 -18.87 17.96 -3.24
CA VAL A 86 -20.13 17.33 -3.69
C VAL A 86 -21.28 17.53 -2.72
N GLY A 87 -21.22 18.57 -1.88
CA GLY A 87 -22.27 18.84 -0.88
C GLY A 87 -22.31 17.80 0.24
N CYS A 88 -21.15 17.23 0.59
CA CYS A 88 -21.00 16.23 1.65
C CYS A 88 -21.86 14.97 1.41
N TYR A 89 -22.82 14.73 2.31
CA TYR A 89 -23.74 13.60 2.27
C TYR A 89 -25.10 13.96 1.66
N ASN A 90 -25.32 15.21 1.25
CA ASN A 90 -26.54 15.60 0.56
C ASN A 90 -26.51 15.12 -0.90
N LEU A 91 -27.17 13.98 -1.16
CA LEU A 91 -27.23 13.39 -2.50
C LEU A 91 -28.04 14.20 -3.52
N THR A 92 -28.85 15.17 -3.06
CA THR A 92 -29.66 16.03 -3.94
C THR A 92 -28.91 17.28 -4.41
N PHE A 93 -27.71 17.53 -3.89
CA PHE A 93 -26.92 18.72 -4.20
C PHE A 93 -26.53 18.82 -5.68
N MET A 94 -26.30 17.69 -6.33
CA MET A 94 -25.95 17.60 -7.76
C MET A 94 -26.35 16.25 -8.34
N ASN A 95 -26.31 16.14 -9.67
CA ASN A 95 -26.60 14.87 -10.33
C ASN A 95 -25.54 13.81 -9.99
N GLU A 96 -25.93 12.54 -10.04
CA GLU A 96 -25.06 11.43 -9.63
C GLU A 96 -23.81 11.29 -10.53
N SER A 97 -23.95 11.52 -11.83
CA SER A 97 -22.84 11.36 -12.80
C SER A 97 -21.71 12.37 -12.56
N GLU A 98 -22.07 13.62 -12.30
CA GLU A 98 -21.16 14.71 -11.94
C GLU A 98 -20.51 14.44 -10.58
N ARG A 99 -21.33 14.07 -9.58
CA ARG A 99 -20.86 13.67 -8.25
C ARG A 99 -19.81 12.57 -8.32
N ASN A 100 -20.10 11.52 -9.06
CA ASN A 100 -19.23 10.35 -9.23
C ASN A 100 -17.90 10.73 -9.88
N THR A 101 -17.93 11.62 -10.88
CA THR A 101 -16.73 12.15 -11.55
C THR A 101 -15.87 12.96 -10.58
N ILE A 102 -16.47 13.90 -9.84
CA ILE A 102 -15.76 14.76 -8.87
C ILE A 102 -15.12 13.92 -7.77
N LEU A 103 -15.86 12.97 -7.20
CA LEU A 103 -15.35 12.08 -6.16
C LEU A 103 -14.15 11.27 -6.63
N LEU A 104 -14.23 10.65 -7.81
CA LEU A 104 -13.13 9.85 -8.34
C LEU A 104 -11.88 10.70 -8.59
N GLN A 105 -12.03 11.89 -9.18
CA GLN A 105 -10.90 12.78 -9.44
C GLN A 105 -10.27 13.29 -8.14
N SER A 106 -11.10 13.69 -7.17
CA SER A 106 -10.65 14.12 -5.85
C SER A 106 -9.88 13.01 -5.13
N ALA A 107 -10.42 11.78 -5.11
CA ALA A 107 -9.75 10.63 -4.50
C ALA A 107 -8.42 10.29 -5.17
N LYS A 108 -8.35 10.29 -6.52
CA LYS A 108 -7.10 10.08 -7.27
C LYS A 108 -6.06 11.14 -6.95
N ASN A 109 -6.45 12.41 -6.93
CA ASN A 109 -5.57 13.52 -6.62
C ASN A 109 -5.03 13.43 -5.18
N ASN A 110 -5.91 13.21 -4.21
CA ASN A 110 -5.52 13.11 -2.80
C ASN A 110 -4.58 11.92 -2.57
N LEU A 111 -4.92 10.74 -3.10
CA LEU A 111 -4.08 9.54 -3.01
C LEU A 111 -2.70 9.75 -3.65
N LYS A 112 -2.64 10.39 -4.83
CA LYS A 112 -1.37 10.71 -5.51
C LYS A 112 -0.51 11.63 -4.66
N ASN A 113 -1.11 12.61 -3.98
CA ASN A 113 -0.38 13.62 -3.22
C ASN A 113 -0.05 13.18 -1.78
N MET A 114 -0.56 12.04 -1.31
CA MET A 114 -0.11 11.43 -0.05
C MET A 114 1.38 11.09 -0.10
N ALA A 115 2.04 11.19 1.05
CA ALA A 115 3.45 10.85 1.20
C ALA A 115 3.71 9.39 0.80
N PHE A 116 2.80 8.50 1.18
CA PHE A 116 2.89 7.08 0.84
C PHE A 116 1.50 6.44 0.79
N PHE A 117 1.32 5.44 -0.08
CA PHE A 117 0.24 4.49 0.06
C PHE A 117 0.71 3.08 -0.32
N GLY A 118 0.12 2.08 0.31
CA GLY A 118 0.40 0.67 0.05
C GLY A 118 -0.80 -0.08 -0.50
N LEU A 119 -0.53 -1.27 -1.03
CA LEU A 119 -1.53 -2.20 -1.52
C LEU A 119 -1.45 -3.51 -0.74
N THR A 120 -2.61 -4.03 -0.34
CA THR A 120 -2.73 -5.20 0.53
C THR A 120 -2.18 -6.48 -0.11
N GLU A 121 -2.25 -6.54 -1.44
CA GLU A 121 -1.82 -7.63 -2.33
C GLU A 121 -0.31 -7.65 -2.55
N PHE A 122 0.41 -6.60 -2.14
CA PHE A 122 1.83 -6.41 -2.43
C PHE A 122 2.64 -6.07 -1.17
N GLN A 123 2.48 -6.83 -0.07
CA GLN A 123 3.06 -6.53 1.24
C GLN A 123 4.58 -6.21 1.21
N ARG A 124 5.36 -6.98 0.45
CA ARG A 124 6.82 -6.75 0.31
C ARG A 124 7.18 -5.48 -0.46
N LYS A 125 6.42 -5.15 -1.51
CA LYS A 125 6.62 -3.90 -2.27
C LYS A 125 6.17 -2.70 -1.43
N THR A 126 5.09 -2.85 -0.67
CA THR A 126 4.58 -1.88 0.30
C THR A 126 5.65 -1.57 1.34
N GLN A 127 6.22 -2.61 1.98
CA GLN A 127 7.35 -2.45 2.90
C GLN A 127 8.52 -1.70 2.24
N PHE A 128 8.94 -2.15 1.05
CA PHE A 128 10.06 -1.55 0.33
C PHE A 128 9.87 -0.05 0.09
N LEU A 129 8.70 0.34 -0.44
CA LEU A 129 8.40 1.74 -0.74
C LEU A 129 8.27 2.58 0.54
N PHE A 130 7.65 2.07 1.60
CA PHE A 130 7.53 2.79 2.87
C PHE A 130 8.90 3.11 3.45
N GLU A 131 9.78 2.10 3.53
CA GLU A 131 11.15 2.26 4.02
C GLU A 131 11.93 3.34 3.26
N ARG A 132 11.77 3.41 1.92
CA ARG A 132 12.48 4.41 1.10
C ARG A 132 11.84 5.79 1.16
N THR A 133 10.52 5.86 1.33
CA THR A 133 9.79 7.14 1.42
C THR A 133 10.21 7.90 2.67
N PHE A 134 10.35 7.21 3.80
CA PHE A 134 10.65 7.84 5.09
C PHE A 134 12.08 7.61 5.58
N ASN A 135 12.91 6.92 4.79
CA ASN A 135 14.26 6.50 5.18
C ASN A 135 14.26 5.71 6.52
N LEU A 136 13.32 4.76 6.64
CA LEU A 136 13.13 3.89 7.80
C LEU A 136 13.38 2.43 7.44
N LYS A 137 13.46 1.57 8.46
CA LYS A 137 13.58 0.12 8.32
C LYS A 137 12.67 -0.60 9.29
N PHE A 138 11.90 -1.56 8.79
CA PHE A 138 11.18 -2.47 9.65
C PHE A 138 12.14 -3.54 10.18
N ILE A 139 11.96 -3.93 11.45
CA ILE A 139 12.74 -5.00 12.08
C ILE A 139 12.43 -6.33 11.40
N SER A 140 11.13 -6.64 11.30
CA SER A 140 10.66 -7.87 10.69
C SER A 140 10.13 -7.61 9.28
N PRO A 141 10.46 -8.50 8.33
CA PRO A 141 9.91 -8.41 7.00
C PRO A 141 8.39 -8.64 6.96
N PHE A 142 7.68 -7.92 6.08
CA PHE A 142 6.25 -8.14 5.90
C PHE A 142 5.99 -9.49 5.23
N THR A 143 4.93 -10.18 5.63
CA THR A 143 4.52 -11.48 5.06
C THR A 143 3.21 -11.33 4.31
N GLN A 144 3.13 -11.99 3.14
CA GLN A 144 1.91 -11.99 2.34
C GLN A 144 0.98 -13.09 2.84
N PHE A 145 -0.18 -12.71 3.36
CA PHE A 145 -1.24 -13.66 3.76
C PHE A 145 -2.40 -13.54 2.78
N ASN A 146 -2.45 -14.44 1.79
CA ASN A 146 -3.50 -14.46 0.79
C ASN A 146 -4.78 -15.14 1.28
N ILE A 147 -4.67 -16.03 2.28
CA ILE A 147 -5.81 -16.63 2.96
C ILE A 147 -6.39 -15.61 3.92
N THR A 148 -7.44 -14.93 3.49
CA THR A 148 -8.20 -13.95 4.26
C THR A 148 -9.65 -14.40 4.39
N ARG A 149 -10.41 -13.80 5.31
CA ARG A 149 -11.86 -14.09 5.41
C ARG A 149 -12.60 -13.85 4.08
N ALA A 150 -12.12 -12.93 3.25
CA ALA A 150 -12.68 -12.68 1.92
C ALA A 150 -12.30 -13.74 0.88
N SER A 151 -11.07 -14.29 0.92
CA SER A 151 -10.66 -15.33 -0.03
C SER A 151 -11.35 -16.67 0.21
N ASN A 152 -11.89 -16.88 1.42
CA ASN A 152 -12.66 -18.07 1.77
C ASN A 152 -14.15 -17.94 1.41
N VAL A 153 -14.57 -16.81 0.85
CA VAL A 153 -15.94 -16.65 0.35
C VAL A 153 -15.96 -17.10 -1.10
N GLU A 154 -16.62 -18.22 -1.35
CA GLU A 154 -17.02 -18.59 -2.70
C GLU A 154 -18.22 -17.75 -3.12
N ILE A 155 -18.04 -16.97 -4.19
CA ILE A 155 -19.12 -16.21 -4.84
C ILE A 155 -19.21 -16.64 -6.29
N ASN A 156 -20.42 -16.70 -6.83
CA ASN A 156 -20.62 -16.92 -8.26
C ASN A 156 -20.30 -15.63 -9.05
N ASP A 157 -20.15 -15.77 -10.38
CA ASP A 157 -19.77 -14.67 -11.25
C ASP A 157 -20.81 -13.52 -11.25
N GLY A 158 -22.09 -13.85 -11.12
CA GLY A 158 -23.16 -12.84 -11.02
C GLY A 158 -23.02 -11.97 -9.76
N ALA A 159 -22.71 -12.56 -8.61
CA ALA A 159 -22.46 -11.83 -7.38
C ALA A 159 -21.16 -11.00 -7.47
N ARG A 160 -20.11 -11.53 -8.12
CA ARG A 160 -18.88 -10.77 -8.38
C ARG A 160 -19.17 -9.52 -9.21
N GLN A 161 -19.84 -9.67 -10.35
CA GLN A 161 -20.19 -8.56 -11.23
C GLN A 161 -21.03 -7.51 -10.49
N ARG A 162 -22.01 -7.96 -9.69
CA ARG A 162 -22.82 -7.03 -8.89
C ARG A 162 -21.99 -6.25 -7.87
N ILE A 163 -21.01 -6.87 -7.23
CA ILE A 163 -20.10 -6.18 -6.29
C ILE A 163 -19.23 -5.17 -7.04
N GLU A 164 -18.73 -5.51 -8.22
CA GLU A 164 -17.96 -4.61 -9.08
C GLU A 164 -18.79 -3.39 -9.49
N GLU A 165 -20.06 -3.58 -9.86
CA GLU A 165 -21.01 -2.50 -10.16
C GLU A 165 -21.25 -1.59 -8.95
N LEU A 166 -21.51 -2.16 -7.76
CA LEU A 166 -21.70 -1.39 -6.52
C LEU A 166 -20.44 -0.61 -6.11
N ASN A 167 -19.26 -1.04 -6.57
CA ASN A 167 -17.96 -0.47 -6.24
C ASN A 167 -17.24 0.09 -7.48
N PHE A 168 -17.97 0.51 -8.51
CA PHE A 168 -17.37 0.88 -9.80
C PHE A 168 -16.39 2.07 -9.73
N LEU A 169 -16.56 3.01 -8.78
CA LEU A 169 -15.58 4.08 -8.55
C LEU A 169 -14.34 3.53 -7.86
N ASP A 170 -14.53 2.66 -6.86
CA ASP A 170 -13.42 1.97 -6.19
C ASP A 170 -12.63 1.10 -7.18
N MET A 171 -13.28 0.47 -8.16
CA MET A 171 -12.62 -0.28 -9.25
C MET A 171 -11.68 0.62 -10.05
N GLN A 172 -12.18 1.78 -10.50
CA GLN A 172 -11.38 2.76 -11.25
C GLN A 172 -10.26 3.40 -10.42
N LEU A 173 -10.52 3.66 -9.13
CA LEU A 173 -9.51 4.18 -8.22
C LEU A 173 -8.41 3.14 -7.98
N TYR A 174 -8.79 1.87 -7.76
CA TYR A 174 -7.85 0.81 -7.47
C TYR A 174 -6.97 0.46 -8.67
N GLU A 175 -7.52 0.46 -9.88
CA GLU A 175 -6.75 0.31 -11.12
C GLU A 175 -5.68 1.41 -11.24
N TYR A 176 -6.09 2.67 -11.08
CA TYR A 176 -5.19 3.82 -11.05
C TYR A 176 -4.12 3.70 -9.95
N ALA A 177 -4.52 3.35 -8.73
CA ALA A 177 -3.62 3.21 -7.59
C ALA A 177 -2.60 2.09 -7.83
N LYS A 178 -3.02 0.98 -8.43
CA LYS A 178 -2.18 -0.16 -8.77
C LYS A 178 -1.11 0.22 -9.78
N ASP A 179 -1.48 0.89 -10.86
CA ASP A 179 -0.53 1.39 -11.85
C ASP A 179 0.48 2.37 -11.23
N LEU A 180 0.00 3.42 -10.55
CA LEU A 180 0.84 4.40 -9.88
C LEU A 180 1.79 3.76 -8.85
N PHE A 181 1.30 2.79 -8.08
CA PHE A 181 2.11 2.05 -7.12
C PHE A 181 3.23 1.26 -7.79
N GLN A 182 2.93 0.54 -8.89
CA GLN A 182 3.96 -0.17 -9.64
C GLN A 182 4.98 0.81 -10.22
N GLN A 183 4.56 1.94 -10.79
CA GLN A 183 5.48 2.96 -11.32
C GLN A 183 6.42 3.48 -10.22
N ARG A 184 5.88 3.86 -9.04
CA ARG A 184 6.66 4.28 -7.87
C ARG A 184 7.67 3.21 -7.45
N TYR A 185 7.26 1.94 -7.40
CA TYR A 185 8.12 0.83 -7.05
C TYR A 185 9.28 0.66 -8.03
N HIS A 186 9.00 0.61 -9.33
CA HIS A 186 10.01 0.42 -10.37
C HIS A 186 10.99 1.60 -10.43
N HIS A 187 10.49 2.83 -10.39
CA HIS A 187 11.32 4.03 -10.37
C HIS A 187 12.27 4.04 -9.16
N THR A 188 11.74 3.77 -7.96
CA THR A 188 12.56 3.73 -6.73
C THR A 188 13.61 2.62 -6.79
N LYS A 189 13.27 1.45 -7.34
CA LYS A 189 14.22 0.36 -7.55
C LYS A 189 15.32 0.72 -8.55
N GLN A 190 14.98 1.37 -9.65
CA GLN A 190 15.96 1.82 -10.64
C GLN A 190 16.95 2.82 -10.04
N LEU A 191 16.48 3.79 -9.26
CA LEU A 191 17.33 4.75 -8.56
C LEU A 191 18.26 4.06 -7.54
N GLU A 192 17.76 3.09 -6.77
CA GLU A 192 18.57 2.30 -5.84
C GLU A 192 19.69 1.54 -6.59
N HIS A 193 19.35 0.87 -7.69
CA HIS A 193 20.33 0.17 -8.52
C HIS A 193 21.38 1.10 -9.14
N GLN A 194 21.00 2.32 -9.56
CA GLN A 194 21.93 3.31 -10.07
C GLN A 194 22.91 3.78 -8.99
N ARG A 195 22.41 4.09 -7.79
CA ARG A 195 23.23 4.48 -6.62
C ARG A 195 24.21 3.38 -6.24
N ASP A 196 23.76 2.13 -6.19
CA ASP A 196 24.62 0.99 -5.86
C ASP A 196 25.70 0.76 -6.94
N ARG A 197 25.36 0.96 -8.22
CA ARG A 197 26.35 0.89 -9.31
C ARG A 197 27.40 1.98 -9.19
N GLN A 198 27.01 3.20 -8.83
CA GLN A 198 27.93 4.31 -8.61
C GLN A 198 28.88 4.02 -7.44
N LYS A 199 28.33 3.60 -6.28
CA LYS A 199 29.14 3.19 -5.11
C LYS A 199 30.16 2.11 -5.47
N ARG A 200 29.74 1.04 -6.15
CA ARG A 200 30.66 -0.03 -6.59
C ARG A 200 31.73 0.46 -7.59
N ARG A 201 31.45 1.49 -8.39
CA ARG A 201 32.46 2.09 -9.29
C ARG A 201 33.46 2.92 -8.51
N GLU A 202 33.00 3.71 -7.56
CA GLU A 202 33.83 4.52 -6.67
C GLU A 202 34.73 3.65 -5.78
N GLU A 203 34.19 2.62 -5.14
CA GLU A 203 34.96 1.64 -4.37
C GLU A 203 36.06 0.99 -5.20
N ARG A 204 35.77 0.62 -6.46
CA ARG A 204 36.78 0.07 -7.38
C ARG A 204 37.83 1.08 -7.79
N ARG A 205 37.48 2.37 -7.92
CA ARG A 205 38.45 3.44 -8.18
C ARG A 205 39.39 3.60 -6.98
N LEU A 206 38.84 3.72 -5.78
CA LEU A 206 39.61 3.86 -4.54
C LEU A 206 40.53 2.66 -4.29
N GLN A 207 40.08 1.44 -4.60
CA GLN A 207 40.92 0.23 -4.51
C GLN A 207 42.07 0.22 -5.52
N ARG A 208 41.88 0.78 -6.72
CA ARG A 208 42.95 0.91 -7.72
C ARG A 208 43.97 1.97 -7.31
N GLU A 209 43.50 3.10 -6.80
CA GLU A 209 44.36 4.17 -6.28
C GLU A 209 45.18 3.67 -5.08
N SER A 210 44.56 2.96 -4.12
CA SER A 210 45.29 2.41 -2.96
C SER A 210 46.29 1.31 -3.33
N ARG A 211 46.01 0.53 -4.38
CA ARG A 211 46.98 -0.43 -4.95
C ARG A 211 48.10 0.26 -5.71
N SER A 212 47.82 1.33 -6.45
CA SER A 212 48.86 2.12 -7.14
C SER A 212 49.81 2.82 -6.15
N HIS A 213 49.34 3.16 -4.96
CA HIS A 213 50.18 3.71 -3.88
C HIS A 213 50.91 2.63 -3.05
N ARG A 214 50.64 1.35 -3.29
CA ARG A 214 51.34 0.21 -2.70
C ARG A 214 52.11 -0.53 -3.81
N TRP A 215 53.40 -0.20 -3.99
CA TRP A 215 54.56 -1.06 -4.33
C TRP A 215 55.48 -0.56 -5.48
N PRO A 216 56.82 -0.83 -5.42
CA PRO A 216 57.54 -1.66 -4.43
C PRO A 216 58.61 -0.93 -3.59
N LYS A 217 58.85 -1.44 -2.37
CA LYS A 217 60.13 -1.25 -1.64
C LYS A 217 61.26 -1.81 -2.51
N GLU A 218 62.36 -1.07 -2.55
CA GLU A 218 63.58 -1.29 -3.32
C GLU A 218 64.06 -2.75 -3.36
N ASP A 219 64.36 -3.22 -4.58
CA ASP A 219 65.24 -4.35 -4.83
C ASP A 219 66.67 -3.98 -4.40
N GLY A 220 67.09 -4.47 -3.23
CA GLY A 220 68.46 -4.46 -2.75
C GLY A 220 68.97 -5.89 -2.62
N ASN A 221 69.82 -6.29 -3.57
CA ASN A 221 70.54 -7.55 -3.63
C ASN A 221 71.40 -7.80 -2.37
N THR A 222 71.25 -8.94 -1.70
CA THR A 222 72.37 -9.58 -0.99
C THR A 222 72.15 -11.10 -0.89
N GLU A 223 73.19 -11.81 -1.30
CA GLU A 223 73.38 -13.25 -1.25
C GLU A 223 73.31 -13.84 0.16
N GLY A 224 72.89 -15.11 0.24
CA GLY A 224 73.44 -16.11 1.16
C GLY A 224 72.96 -16.11 2.61
N ALA A 225 72.08 -17.06 2.96
CA ALA A 225 72.30 -17.94 4.11
C ALA A 225 71.27 -19.10 4.10
N VAL A 226 71.82 -20.30 4.02
CA VAL A 226 71.17 -21.59 4.28
C VAL A 226 70.87 -21.70 5.77
N THR A 227 69.66 -22.14 6.16
CA THR A 227 69.47 -23.03 7.32
C THR A 227 68.23 -23.90 7.11
N GLU A 228 68.44 -25.19 7.38
CA GLU A 228 67.56 -26.35 7.21
C GLU A 228 66.27 -26.32 8.03
N ASP A 229 65.25 -26.94 7.42
CA ASP A 229 64.32 -27.96 7.94
C ASP A 229 63.79 -27.87 9.38
N TYR A 230 62.45 -27.88 9.54
CA TYR A 230 61.78 -28.79 10.47
C TYR A 230 60.26 -28.86 10.20
N ASN A 231 59.81 -30.08 9.86
CA ASN A 231 58.48 -30.67 10.02
C ASN A 231 57.32 -30.24 9.11
N SER A 232 57.19 -31.05 8.06
CA SER A 232 55.96 -31.78 7.70
C SER A 232 54.97 -32.01 8.87
N GLN A 233 53.69 -31.73 8.65
CA GLN A 233 52.61 -32.72 8.75
C GLN A 233 51.25 -32.16 8.31
N VAL A 234 50.72 -32.83 7.29
CA VAL A 234 49.34 -32.93 6.83
C VAL A 234 48.37 -33.20 7.97
N VAL A 235 47.21 -32.53 8.04
CA VAL A 235 45.88 -33.16 8.20
C VAL A 235 44.78 -32.23 7.65
N ARG A 236 44.03 -32.75 6.66
CA ARG A 236 42.72 -32.29 6.21
C ARG A 236 41.66 -32.61 7.26
N TRP A 237 40.75 -31.67 7.54
CA TRP A 237 39.32 -31.94 7.70
C TRP A 237 38.53 -30.78 7.10
#